data_AF-A0A8H4JPK0-F1
#
_entry.id   AF-A0A8H4JPK0-F1
#
_cell.length_a   1.000
_cell.length_b   1.000
_cell.length_c   1.000
_cell.angle_alpha   90.00
_cell.angle_beta   90.00
_cell.angle_gamma   90.00
#
_symmetry.space_group_name_H-M   'P 1'
#
loop_
_entity.id
_entity.type
_entity.pdbx_description
1 polymer ?
#
loop_
_entity_poly.entity_id
_entity_poly.type
_entity_poly.pdbx_seq_one_letter_code
_entity_poly.pdbx_strand_id
1 'polypeptide(L)'
;MPWSSTRAFPHPLANLKRSDHTSQQSRAMTNFISYSMVEWMTWQGVGDIVNDWRRSLDLEPVAMSEGPGLADTLRVPFTYCWSPALIAKPADWGPQIDVCGFFFRDMPSYNPPSELMSFLEQGSRPIYIGFGSIVIDDPDKTTAILLEAIEQTGVRAIVSKGWSKLGDSKQGDSNIYFIDDCPHEWLFQHVSAVMHHGGAGTTACGLKHGRPTIVVPFFGDQQFWGDMVAAAGAGPPPIPYRSLSPSKLAESIKFCLKLEAQIAAQDMSRTMARENGVENAVRSFHANLPLSSLPCDILSDRPAVFQYRYKSRCIKLSGVAGQVLLDHLRVGAKKLDLYSSFETTIDNPRWDPVTGAASAAMG
;
A
#
# COMPACT_ATOMS: atom_id res chain seq x y z
N MET A 1 -2.74 -0.23 1.09
CA MET A 1 -3.87 -0.90 1.75
C MET A 1 -3.42 -2.11 2.58
N PRO A 2 -3.90 -2.28 3.83
CA PRO A 2 -3.75 -3.50 4.61
C PRO A 2 -4.63 -4.64 4.05
N TRP A 3 -4.07 -5.85 3.95
CA TRP A 3 -4.76 -7.10 3.59
C TRP A 3 -4.76 -8.13 4.73
N SER A 4 -3.90 -7.94 5.73
CA SER A 4 -3.78 -8.83 6.88
C SER A 4 -4.77 -8.41 7.95
N SER A 5 -5.60 -9.37 8.38
CA SER A 5 -6.62 -9.18 9.39
C SER A 5 -6.07 -8.52 10.66
N THR A 6 -6.77 -7.48 11.13
CA THR A 6 -6.46 -6.82 12.41
C THR A 6 -7.71 -6.23 13.03
N ARG A 7 -7.68 -6.10 14.36
CA ARG A 7 -8.69 -5.41 15.16
C ARG A 7 -8.49 -3.89 15.17
N ALA A 8 -7.33 -3.38 14.75
CA ALA A 8 -6.98 -1.97 14.85
C ALA A 8 -7.81 -1.07 13.90
N PHE A 9 -8.01 -1.52 12.66
CA PHE A 9 -8.74 -0.78 11.62
C PHE A 9 -9.39 -1.75 10.62
N PRO A 10 -10.51 -1.35 9.98
CA PRO A 10 -11.21 -2.22 9.03
C PRO A 10 -10.45 -2.31 7.71
N HIS A 11 -10.75 -3.37 6.94
CA HIS A 11 -10.31 -3.52 5.57
C HIS A 11 -10.85 -2.35 4.72
N PRO A 12 -10.01 -1.59 3.97
CA PRO A 12 -10.47 -0.37 3.30
C PRO A 12 -11.57 -0.57 2.26
N LEU A 13 -11.62 -1.74 1.60
CA LEU A 13 -12.68 -2.07 0.64
C LEU A 13 -14.02 -2.46 1.28
N ALA A 14 -14.09 -2.69 2.60
CA ALA A 14 -15.32 -3.14 3.24
C ALA A 14 -16.36 -2.01 3.42
N ASN A 15 -15.98 -0.73 3.26
CA ASN A 15 -16.86 0.44 3.34
C ASN A 15 -17.81 0.45 4.56
N LEU A 16 -17.32 0.01 5.72
CA LEU A 16 -18.13 -0.11 6.92
C LEU A 16 -18.43 1.27 7.52
N LYS A 17 -19.72 1.59 7.66
CA LYS A 17 -20.17 2.82 8.33
C LYS A 17 -19.92 2.68 9.84
N ARG A 18 -19.10 3.58 10.40
CA ARG A 18 -18.87 3.68 11.84
C ARG A 18 -20.13 4.22 12.51
N SER A 19 -20.64 3.50 13.50
CA SER A 19 -21.71 3.98 14.38
C SER A 19 -21.10 4.35 15.73
N ASP A 20 -21.37 5.56 16.21
CA ASP A 20 -20.79 6.10 17.44
C ASP A 20 -21.28 5.38 18.70
N HIS A 21 -22.33 4.56 18.60
CA HIS A 21 -22.92 3.81 19.71
C HIS A 21 -22.39 2.37 19.85
N THR A 22 -21.42 1.95 19.03
CA THR A 22 -20.84 0.60 19.12
C THR A 22 -19.73 0.51 20.17
N SER A 23 -19.78 -0.54 20.99
CA SER A 23 -18.72 -0.80 21.99
C SER A 23 -17.36 -1.00 21.30
N GLN A 24 -16.27 -0.67 22.00
CA GLN A 24 -14.91 -0.83 21.46
C GLN A 24 -14.60 -2.28 21.06
N GLN A 25 -15.10 -3.26 21.82
CA GLN A 25 -14.92 -4.67 21.53
C GLN A 25 -15.67 -5.09 20.26
N SER A 26 -16.91 -4.61 20.07
CA SER A 26 -17.67 -4.85 18.85
C SER A 26 -16.96 -4.23 17.65
N ARG A 27 -16.41 -3.01 17.78
CA ARG A 27 -15.64 -2.34 16.72
C ARG A 27 -14.38 -3.11 16.32
N ALA A 28 -13.62 -3.58 17.30
CA ALA A 28 -12.44 -4.42 17.08
C ALA A 28 -12.80 -5.70 16.31
N MET A 29 -13.91 -6.35 16.68
CA MET A 29 -14.38 -7.55 15.98
C MET A 29 -14.87 -7.22 14.57
N THR A 30 -15.62 -6.13 14.38
CA THR A 30 -16.06 -5.66 13.07
C THR A 30 -14.87 -5.36 12.14
N ASN A 31 -13.81 -4.74 12.66
CA ASN A 31 -12.58 -4.52 11.91
C ASN A 31 -11.97 -5.85 11.44
N PHE A 32 -11.84 -6.82 12.35
CA PHE A 32 -11.25 -8.13 12.03
C PHE A 32 -12.07 -8.89 10.98
N ILE A 33 -13.39 -8.97 11.16
CA ILE A 33 -14.31 -9.68 10.24
C ILE A 33 -14.32 -9.05 8.84
N SER A 34 -14.10 -7.74 8.74
CA SER A 34 -14.13 -7.03 7.46
C SER A 34 -13.09 -7.55 6.46
N TYR A 35 -11.96 -8.08 6.92
CA TYR A 35 -10.94 -8.69 6.07
C TYR A 35 -11.44 -9.99 5.47
N SER A 36 -11.98 -10.90 6.30
CA SER A 36 -12.57 -12.15 5.82
C SER A 36 -13.68 -11.90 4.81
N MET A 37 -14.53 -10.89 5.05
CA MET A 37 -15.60 -10.54 4.09
C MET A 37 -15.03 -10.16 2.71
N VAL A 38 -13.98 -9.33 2.67
CA VAL A 38 -13.35 -8.90 1.41
C VAL A 38 -12.61 -10.04 0.72
N GLU A 39 -11.87 -10.86 1.47
CA GLU A 39 -11.19 -12.04 0.93
C GLU A 39 -12.18 -13.04 0.33
N TRP A 40 -13.30 -13.30 1.01
CA TRP A 40 -14.36 -14.18 0.51
C TRP A 40 -14.98 -13.65 -0.78
N MET A 41 -15.36 -12.37 -0.84
CA MET A 41 -15.91 -11.77 -2.06
C MET A 41 -14.89 -11.79 -3.22
N THR A 42 -13.61 -11.54 -2.91
CA THR A 42 -12.55 -11.58 -3.91
C THR A 42 -12.40 -12.99 -4.46
N TRP A 43 -12.27 -13.99 -3.59
CA TRP A 43 -12.14 -15.38 -4.00
C TRP A 43 -13.36 -15.90 -4.77
N GLN A 44 -14.57 -15.53 -4.38
CA GLN A 44 -15.78 -15.86 -5.16
C GLN A 44 -15.74 -15.30 -6.58
N GLY A 45 -15.12 -14.14 -6.79
CA GLY A 45 -15.02 -13.51 -8.10
C GLY A 45 -13.91 -14.08 -8.99
N VAL A 46 -12.83 -14.62 -8.40
CA VAL A 46 -11.64 -15.05 -9.17
C VAL A 46 -11.25 -16.51 -8.99
N GLY A 47 -11.84 -17.23 -8.04
CA GLY A 47 -11.42 -18.57 -7.63
C GLY A 47 -11.46 -19.59 -8.76
N ASP A 48 -12.51 -19.58 -9.58
CA ASP A 48 -12.62 -20.46 -10.74
C ASP A 48 -11.56 -20.14 -11.80
N ILE A 49 -11.33 -18.85 -12.08
CA ILE A 49 -10.29 -18.40 -13.03
C ILE A 49 -8.90 -18.84 -12.54
N VAL A 50 -8.64 -18.69 -11.23
CA VAL A 50 -7.38 -19.13 -10.61
C VAL A 50 -7.25 -20.65 -10.69
N ASN A 51 -8.31 -21.40 -10.41
CA ASN A 51 -8.29 -22.87 -10.45
C ASN A 51 -8.16 -23.44 -11.87
N ASP A 52 -8.76 -22.79 -12.87
CA ASP A 52 -8.56 -23.11 -14.29
C ASP A 52 -7.10 -22.94 -14.69
N TRP A 53 -6.50 -21.82 -14.29
CA TRP A 53 -5.08 -21.57 -14.53
C TRP A 53 -4.18 -22.56 -13.77
N ARG A 54 -4.48 -22.89 -12.51
CA ARG A 54 -3.74 -23.90 -11.73
C ARG A 54 -3.74 -25.27 -12.40
N ARG A 55 -4.89 -25.71 -12.94
CA ARG A 55 -4.98 -26.96 -13.70
C ARG A 55 -4.10 -26.96 -14.95
N SER A 56 -3.94 -25.81 -15.62
CA SER A 56 -3.01 -25.68 -16.75
C SER A 56 -1.54 -25.81 -16.37
N LEU A 57 -1.22 -25.71 -15.08
CA LEU A 57 0.11 -25.88 -14.49
C LEU A 57 0.27 -27.22 -13.76
N ASP A 58 -0.67 -28.16 -13.95
CA ASP A 58 -0.73 -29.44 -13.22
C ASP A 58 -0.78 -29.29 -11.68
N LEU A 59 -1.36 -28.19 -11.20
CA LEU A 59 -1.58 -27.94 -9.78
C LEU A 59 -3.01 -28.31 -9.37
N GLU A 60 -3.16 -28.87 -8.17
CA GLU A 60 -4.48 -29.15 -7.58
C GLU A 60 -5.28 -27.85 -7.38
N PRO A 61 -6.61 -27.86 -7.59
CA PRO A 61 -7.44 -26.70 -7.30
C PRO A 61 -7.43 -26.36 -5.81
N VAL A 62 -7.55 -25.08 -5.48
CA VAL A 62 -7.78 -24.62 -4.11
C VAL A 62 -9.29 -24.64 -3.85
N ALA A 63 -9.70 -25.30 -2.77
CA ALA A 63 -11.11 -25.38 -2.35
C ALA A 63 -11.69 -23.99 -2.07
N MET A 64 -13.00 -23.84 -2.28
CA MET A 64 -13.67 -22.54 -2.12
C MET A 64 -13.66 -22.05 -0.68
N SER A 65 -13.67 -22.97 0.28
CA SER A 65 -13.57 -22.64 1.71
C SER A 65 -12.19 -22.15 2.15
N GLU A 66 -11.13 -22.51 1.42
CA GLU A 66 -9.75 -22.30 1.86
C GLU A 66 -9.08 -21.09 1.20
N GLY A 67 -9.44 -20.80 -0.06
CA GLY A 67 -8.87 -19.69 -0.83
C GLY A 67 -8.80 -18.36 -0.05
N PRO A 68 -9.88 -17.90 0.59
CA PRO A 68 -9.90 -16.62 1.32
C PRO A 68 -8.92 -16.55 2.51
N GLY A 69 -8.52 -17.69 3.07
CA GLY A 69 -7.67 -17.76 4.26
C GLY A 69 -6.22 -18.14 3.97
N LEU A 70 -5.88 -18.45 2.72
CA LEU A 70 -4.64 -19.16 2.39
C LEU A 70 -3.37 -18.42 2.84
N ALA A 71 -3.33 -17.10 2.66
CA ALA A 71 -2.18 -16.30 3.07
C ALA A 71 -1.93 -16.36 4.60
N ASP A 72 -3.00 -16.40 5.39
CA ASP A 72 -2.92 -16.50 6.85
C ASP A 72 -2.60 -17.93 7.30
N THR A 73 -3.32 -18.93 6.76
CA THR A 73 -3.10 -20.36 7.04
C THR A 73 -1.67 -20.78 6.76
N LEU A 74 -1.11 -20.35 5.63
CA LEU A 74 0.27 -20.66 5.23
C LEU A 74 1.30 -19.72 5.86
N ARG A 75 0.85 -18.73 6.65
CA ARG A 75 1.70 -17.69 7.26
C ARG A 75 2.64 -17.05 6.23
N VAL A 76 2.09 -16.68 5.07
CA VAL A 76 2.86 -16.05 4.00
C VAL A 76 3.50 -14.76 4.54
N PRO A 77 4.83 -14.61 4.48
CA PRO A 77 5.49 -13.39 4.90
C PRO A 77 4.99 -12.18 4.11
N PHE A 78 4.68 -11.09 4.80
CA PHE A 78 4.10 -9.90 4.18
C PHE A 78 4.76 -8.63 4.73
N THR A 79 5.24 -7.76 3.84
CA THR A 79 5.88 -6.49 4.24
C THR A 79 5.07 -5.31 3.75
N TYR A 80 4.48 -4.56 4.67
CA TYR A 80 3.76 -3.33 4.38
C TYR A 80 4.70 -2.14 4.23
N CYS A 81 4.63 -1.50 3.07
CA CYS A 81 5.52 -0.43 2.65
C CYS A 81 4.95 0.95 2.99
N TRP A 82 4.62 1.16 4.27
CA TRP A 82 4.21 2.46 4.81
C TRP A 82 4.99 2.81 6.07
N SER A 83 5.00 4.09 6.42
CA SER A 83 5.67 4.57 7.64
C SER A 83 4.98 4.06 8.90
N PRO A 84 5.70 3.43 9.85
CA PRO A 84 5.17 3.09 11.16
C PRO A 84 4.79 4.33 12.00
N ALA A 85 5.29 5.52 11.65
CA ALA A 85 4.88 6.78 12.27
C ALA A 85 3.45 7.20 11.88
N LEU A 86 2.98 6.79 10.70
CA LEU A 86 1.61 7.02 10.26
C LEU A 86 0.69 5.87 10.69
N ILE A 87 1.09 4.63 10.41
CA ILE A 87 0.34 3.41 10.77
C ILE A 87 1.32 2.43 11.40
N ALA A 88 1.31 2.38 12.74
CA ALA A 88 2.12 1.41 13.49
C ALA A 88 1.69 -0.02 13.16
N LYS A 89 2.62 -0.98 13.28
CA LYS A 89 2.33 -2.42 13.21
C LYS A 89 1.28 -2.77 14.28
N PRO A 90 0.09 -3.26 13.90
CA PRO A 90 -0.88 -3.76 14.86
C PRO A 90 -0.30 -4.85 15.75
N ALA A 91 -0.68 -4.83 17.04
CA ALA A 91 -0.18 -5.77 18.04
C ALA A 91 -0.66 -7.21 17.83
N ASP A 92 -1.73 -7.40 17.06
CA ASP A 92 -2.29 -8.70 16.70
C ASP A 92 -1.68 -9.30 15.42
N TRP A 93 -0.69 -8.63 14.80
CA TRP A 93 0.06 -9.20 13.68
C TRP A 93 1.25 -10.04 14.15
N GLY A 94 1.43 -11.20 13.50
CA GLY A 94 2.52 -12.13 13.77
C GLY A 94 3.90 -11.64 13.33
N PRO A 95 4.96 -12.42 13.59
CA PRO A 95 6.34 -12.08 13.22
C PRO A 95 6.59 -12.10 11.71
N GLN A 96 5.76 -12.80 10.93
CA GLN A 96 5.86 -12.88 9.47
C GLN A 96 5.34 -11.61 8.76
N ILE A 97 4.69 -10.70 9.47
CA ILE A 97 4.12 -9.47 8.92
C ILE A 97 4.89 -8.27 9.45
N ASP A 98 5.48 -7.47 8.57
CA ASP A 98 6.27 -6.29 8.96
C ASP A 98 5.71 -4.99 8.38
N VAL A 99 6.03 -3.88 9.02
CA VAL A 99 5.84 -2.51 8.51
C VAL A 99 7.21 -1.89 8.37
N CYS A 100 7.69 -1.67 7.15
CA CYS A 100 9.09 -1.36 6.90
C CYS A 100 9.40 0.14 6.76
N GLY A 101 8.40 0.98 6.45
CA GLY A 101 8.58 2.35 5.99
C GLY A 101 8.12 2.54 4.54
N PHE A 102 7.87 3.78 4.13
CA PHE A 102 7.60 4.06 2.73
C PHE A 102 8.86 3.93 1.87
N PHE A 103 8.67 3.61 0.58
CA PHE A 103 9.74 3.65 -0.40
C PHE A 103 9.73 4.99 -1.12
N PHE A 104 10.80 5.76 -0.91
CA PHE A 104 10.98 7.03 -1.58
C PHE A 104 12.04 6.91 -2.65
N ARG A 105 11.82 7.62 -3.75
CA ARG A 105 12.85 7.88 -4.74
C ARG A 105 13.63 9.14 -4.36
N ASP A 106 14.83 9.24 -4.88
CA ASP A 106 15.57 10.49 -4.87
C ASP A 106 14.86 11.53 -5.72
N MET A 107 14.94 12.79 -5.28
CA MET A 107 14.37 13.90 -6.02
C MET A 107 15.06 14.01 -7.39
N PRO A 108 14.30 14.00 -8.49
CA PRO A 108 14.89 14.13 -9.81
C PRO A 108 15.45 15.55 -9.99
N SER A 109 16.47 15.68 -10.86
CA SER A 109 16.86 17.00 -11.35
C SER A 109 15.68 17.61 -12.12
N TYR A 110 15.24 18.79 -11.71
CA TYR A 110 14.08 19.47 -12.30
C TYR A 110 14.39 20.94 -12.47
N ASN A 111 14.09 21.46 -13.66
CA ASN A 111 14.23 22.88 -13.97
C ASN A 111 12.82 23.50 -14.07
N PRO A 112 12.34 24.19 -13.02
CA PRO A 112 10.98 24.74 -13.01
C PRO A 112 10.82 25.85 -14.05
N PRO A 113 9.64 25.98 -14.69
CA PRO A 113 9.33 27.12 -15.54
C PRO A 113 9.47 28.46 -14.80
N SER A 114 9.88 29.51 -15.51
CA SER A 114 10.08 30.85 -14.93
C SER A 114 8.80 31.42 -14.32
N GLU A 115 7.65 31.10 -14.89
CA GLU A 115 6.33 31.52 -14.44
C GLU A 115 5.98 30.88 -13.10
N LEU A 116 6.31 29.60 -12.91
CA LEU A 116 6.14 28.89 -11.65
C LEU A 116 7.00 29.49 -10.56
N MET A 117 8.28 29.76 -10.86
CA MET A 117 9.19 30.40 -9.92
C MET A 117 8.70 31.80 -9.53
N SER A 118 8.30 32.60 -10.51
CA SER A 118 7.74 33.94 -10.28
C SER A 118 6.50 33.88 -9.39
N PHE A 119 5.59 32.92 -9.64
CA PHE A 119 4.40 32.72 -8.81
C PHE A 119 4.75 32.35 -7.37
N LEU A 120 5.70 31.43 -7.18
CA LEU A 120 6.16 31.01 -5.85
C LEU A 120 6.76 32.18 -5.05
N GLU A 121 7.55 33.03 -5.69
CA GLU A 121 8.23 34.18 -5.06
C GLU A 121 7.30 35.35 -4.72
N GLN A 122 6.21 35.55 -5.46
CA GLN A 122 5.32 36.71 -5.34
C GLN A 122 4.31 36.65 -4.16
N GLY A 123 4.63 35.99 -3.04
CA GLY A 123 3.76 35.99 -1.85
C GLY A 123 3.91 34.79 -0.89
N SER A 124 2.83 34.46 -0.19
CA SER A 124 2.78 33.37 0.79
C SER A 124 2.74 31.97 0.17
N ARG A 125 3.37 30.96 0.76
CA ARG A 125 3.43 29.61 0.16
C ARG A 125 2.05 29.08 -0.23
N PRO A 126 1.81 28.74 -1.51
CA PRO A 126 0.50 28.26 -1.96
C PRO A 126 0.19 26.87 -1.41
N ILE A 127 -1.06 26.44 -1.50
CA ILE A 127 -1.44 25.02 -1.36
C ILE A 127 -1.32 24.32 -2.71
N TYR A 128 -0.96 23.04 -2.72
CA TYR A 128 -1.06 22.21 -3.93
C TYR A 128 -2.41 21.50 -3.99
N ILE A 129 -3.03 21.44 -5.18
CA ILE A 129 -4.24 20.68 -5.44
C ILE A 129 -4.02 19.81 -6.68
N GLY A 130 -4.17 18.49 -6.54
CA GLY A 130 -4.08 17.58 -7.68
C GLY A 130 -4.67 16.21 -7.40
N PHE A 131 -5.62 15.78 -8.23
CA PHE A 131 -6.28 14.48 -8.09
C PHE A 131 -5.61 13.36 -8.90
N GLY A 132 -4.45 13.60 -9.52
CA GLY A 132 -3.71 12.59 -10.26
C GLY A 132 -4.45 12.12 -11.53
N SER A 133 -4.36 10.83 -11.85
CA SER A 133 -4.95 10.24 -13.05
C SER A 133 -6.44 9.89 -12.92
N ILE A 134 -7.17 10.58 -12.05
CA ILE A 134 -8.60 10.35 -11.86
C ILE A 134 -9.40 11.07 -12.95
N VAL A 135 -10.25 10.31 -13.65
CA VAL A 135 -11.26 10.86 -14.55
C VAL A 135 -12.37 11.45 -13.69
N ILE A 136 -12.57 12.76 -13.81
CA ILE A 136 -13.59 13.51 -13.08
C ILE A 136 -14.78 13.68 -14.02
N ASP A 137 -15.98 13.28 -13.57
CA ASP A 137 -17.20 13.34 -14.37
C ASP A 137 -17.55 14.78 -14.83
N ASP A 138 -17.34 15.76 -13.94
CA ASP A 138 -17.60 17.19 -14.20
C ASP A 138 -16.40 18.04 -13.73
N PRO A 139 -15.37 18.20 -14.58
CA PRO A 139 -14.18 19.00 -14.29
C PRO A 139 -14.47 20.47 -14.04
N ASP A 140 -15.44 21.06 -14.75
CA ASP A 140 -15.76 22.48 -14.65
C ASP A 140 -16.42 22.79 -13.31
N LYS A 141 -17.39 21.96 -12.88
CA LYS A 141 -18.00 22.08 -11.55
C LYS A 141 -16.98 21.86 -10.44
N THR A 142 -16.10 20.87 -10.60
CA THR A 142 -15.03 20.63 -9.62
C THR A 142 -14.10 21.83 -9.54
N THR A 143 -13.67 22.37 -10.67
CA THR A 143 -12.86 23.59 -10.74
C THR A 143 -13.57 24.75 -10.04
N ALA A 144 -14.86 24.99 -10.32
CA ALA A 144 -15.62 26.04 -9.66
C ALA A 144 -15.63 25.90 -8.12
N ILE A 145 -15.83 24.68 -7.61
CA ILE A 145 -15.80 24.40 -6.17
C ILE A 145 -14.42 24.70 -5.56
N LEU A 146 -13.34 24.30 -6.25
CA LEU A 146 -11.97 24.58 -5.80
C LEU A 146 -11.71 26.08 -5.75
N LEU A 147 -12.07 26.81 -6.81
CA LEU A 147 -11.84 28.25 -6.91
C LEU A 147 -12.61 29.02 -5.83
N GLU A 148 -13.87 28.67 -5.59
CA GLU A 148 -14.68 29.31 -4.55
C GLU A 148 -14.10 29.04 -3.14
N ALA A 149 -13.60 27.84 -2.87
CA ALA A 149 -12.94 27.55 -1.59
C ALA A 149 -11.63 28.32 -1.41
N ILE A 150 -10.84 28.48 -2.48
CA ILE A 150 -9.62 29.28 -2.48
C ILE A 150 -9.94 30.75 -2.20
N GLU A 151 -10.97 31.29 -2.85
CA GLU A 151 -11.46 32.66 -2.61
C GLU A 151 -11.92 32.85 -1.17
N GLN A 152 -12.72 31.93 -0.62
CA GLN A 152 -13.20 31.97 0.77
C GLN A 152 -12.08 31.91 1.83
N THR A 153 -10.92 31.37 1.46
CA THR A 153 -9.76 31.22 2.36
C THR A 153 -8.68 32.25 2.13
N GLY A 154 -8.69 32.93 0.98
CA GLY A 154 -7.67 33.92 0.59
C GLY A 154 -6.28 33.31 0.39
N VAL A 155 -6.18 31.99 0.21
CA VAL A 155 -4.89 31.32 -0.02
C VAL A 155 -4.48 31.42 -1.48
N ARG A 156 -3.18 31.25 -1.74
CA ARG A 156 -2.69 30.98 -3.09
C ARG A 156 -2.74 29.47 -3.35
N ALA A 157 -2.94 29.06 -4.59
CA ALA A 157 -3.03 27.65 -4.96
C ALA A 157 -2.27 27.33 -6.25
N ILE A 158 -1.63 26.17 -6.26
CA ILE A 158 -1.13 25.52 -7.47
C ILE A 158 -2.06 24.36 -7.77
N VAL A 159 -2.72 24.41 -8.93
CA VAL A 159 -3.67 23.39 -9.36
C VAL A 159 -3.07 22.58 -10.49
N SER A 160 -2.87 21.28 -10.28
CA SER A 160 -2.42 20.38 -11.33
C SER A 160 -3.57 20.13 -12.31
N LYS A 161 -3.35 20.46 -13.59
CA LYS A 161 -4.34 20.22 -14.66
C LYS A 161 -4.59 18.72 -14.85
N GLY A 162 -3.49 17.94 -14.89
CA GLY A 162 -3.47 16.48 -14.93
C GLY A 162 -4.45 15.86 -15.94
N TRP A 163 -4.91 14.65 -15.65
CA TRP A 163 -5.93 13.93 -16.44
C TRP A 163 -7.34 14.50 -16.26
N SER A 164 -7.53 15.26 -15.19
CA SER A 164 -8.81 15.83 -14.81
C SER A 164 -9.14 17.12 -15.57
N LYS A 165 -8.23 17.66 -16.39
CA LYS A 165 -8.41 18.88 -17.20
C LYS A 165 -8.91 20.08 -16.38
N LEU A 166 -8.49 20.15 -15.11
CA LEU A 166 -8.92 21.22 -14.21
C LEU A 166 -8.38 22.56 -14.70
N GLY A 167 -9.26 23.53 -14.91
CA GLY A 167 -8.88 24.86 -15.35
C GLY A 167 -8.62 25.04 -16.84
N ASP A 168 -8.88 24.05 -17.70
CA ASP A 168 -8.74 24.21 -19.16
C ASP A 168 -9.63 25.33 -19.73
N SER A 169 -10.74 25.65 -19.05
CA SER A 169 -11.73 26.65 -19.44
C SER A 169 -11.52 28.04 -18.82
N LYS A 170 -10.52 28.25 -17.93
CA LYS A 170 -10.31 29.52 -17.21
C LYS A 170 -8.83 29.92 -17.13
N GLN A 171 -8.53 31.19 -17.41
CA GLN A 171 -7.24 31.77 -17.02
C GLN A 171 -7.17 31.89 -15.49
N GLY A 172 -6.07 31.44 -14.90
CA GLY A 172 -5.80 31.64 -13.48
C GLY A 172 -5.75 33.13 -13.14
N ASP A 173 -6.31 33.50 -11.99
CA ASP A 173 -6.09 34.82 -11.40
C ASP A 173 -4.75 34.86 -10.64
N SER A 174 -4.34 36.02 -10.16
CA SER A 174 -3.12 36.28 -9.36
C SER A 174 -2.85 35.29 -8.22
N ASN A 175 -3.87 34.64 -7.66
CA ASN A 175 -3.74 33.66 -6.58
C ASN A 175 -3.70 32.19 -7.04
N ILE A 176 -3.89 31.90 -8.34
CA ILE A 176 -4.03 30.53 -8.84
C ILE A 176 -3.07 30.29 -10.01
N TYR A 177 -2.19 29.32 -9.86
CA TYR A 177 -1.32 28.86 -10.92
C TYR A 177 -1.71 27.45 -11.36
N PHE A 178 -2.08 27.29 -12.62
CA PHE A 178 -2.33 25.97 -13.20
C PHE A 178 -1.02 25.38 -13.72
N ILE A 179 -0.64 24.22 -13.19
CA ILE A 179 0.60 23.52 -13.53
C ILE A 179 0.31 22.22 -14.30
N ASP A 180 1.20 21.89 -15.23
CA ASP A 180 1.26 20.57 -15.84
C ASP A 180 2.03 19.60 -14.94
N ASP A 181 2.78 18.66 -15.52
CA ASP A 181 3.55 17.68 -14.74
C ASP A 181 4.72 18.34 -14.00
N CYS A 182 4.86 18.03 -12.72
CA CYS A 182 5.91 18.55 -11.85
C CYS A 182 6.22 17.50 -10.77
N PRO A 183 7.50 17.16 -10.54
CA PRO A 183 7.87 16.22 -9.49
C PRO A 183 7.35 16.66 -8.13
N HIS A 184 6.58 15.81 -7.46
CA HIS A 184 5.99 16.12 -6.15
C HIS A 184 7.07 16.30 -5.08
N GLU A 185 8.18 15.59 -5.19
CA GLU A 185 9.33 15.72 -4.29
C GLU A 185 9.92 17.12 -4.33
N TRP A 186 9.92 17.76 -5.50
CA TRP A 186 10.36 19.15 -5.64
C TRP A 186 9.24 20.09 -5.17
N LEU A 187 8.04 19.96 -5.74
CA LEU A 187 6.96 20.92 -5.54
C LEU A 187 6.52 21.02 -4.08
N PHE A 188 6.46 19.90 -3.35
CA PHE A 188 5.94 19.88 -1.99
C PHE A 188 6.85 20.58 -0.96
N GLN A 189 8.08 20.93 -1.32
CA GLN A 189 8.93 21.80 -0.51
C GLN A 189 8.49 23.27 -0.55
N HIS A 190 7.76 23.67 -1.59
CA HIS A 190 7.39 25.05 -1.87
C HIS A 190 5.93 25.39 -1.47
N VAL A 191 5.18 24.41 -0.97
CA VAL A 191 3.76 24.57 -0.62
C VAL A 191 3.52 24.53 0.89
N SER A 192 2.38 25.06 1.32
CA SER A 192 1.94 25.08 2.72
C SER A 192 1.12 23.84 3.09
N ALA A 193 0.34 23.30 2.16
CA ALA A 193 -0.45 22.07 2.32
C ALA A 193 -0.63 21.36 0.97
N VAL A 194 -1.06 20.09 1.02
CA VAL A 194 -1.28 19.24 -0.14
C VAL A 194 -2.72 18.74 -0.14
N MET A 195 -3.43 18.87 -1.25
CA MET A 195 -4.76 18.30 -1.46
C MET A 195 -4.73 17.32 -2.62
N HIS A 196 -5.20 16.10 -2.39
CA HIS A 196 -5.20 15.06 -3.42
C HIS A 196 -6.27 13.99 -3.20
N HIS A 197 -6.36 13.04 -4.13
CA HIS A 197 -7.37 11.99 -4.11
C HIS A 197 -7.18 10.93 -3.01
N GLY A 198 -5.95 10.75 -2.49
CA GLY A 198 -5.66 9.80 -1.40
C GLY A 198 -4.76 8.65 -1.79
N GLY A 199 -4.07 8.70 -2.93
CA GLY A 199 -3.12 7.68 -3.33
C GLY A 199 -1.95 7.59 -2.35
N ALA A 200 -1.56 6.36 -1.99
CA ALA A 200 -0.52 6.08 -0.98
C ALA A 200 0.78 6.86 -1.21
N GLY A 201 1.26 6.94 -2.46
CA GLY A 201 2.51 7.64 -2.80
C GLY A 201 2.44 9.16 -2.59
N THR A 202 1.32 9.79 -2.97
CA THR A 202 1.14 11.24 -2.79
C THR A 202 0.97 11.60 -1.31
N THR A 203 0.21 10.78 -0.57
CA THR A 203 0.10 10.88 0.90
C THR A 203 1.49 10.79 1.54
N ALA A 204 2.26 9.77 1.17
CA ALA A 204 3.62 9.59 1.68
C ALA A 204 4.54 10.77 1.34
N CYS A 205 4.47 11.30 0.12
CA CYS A 205 5.29 12.44 -0.30
C CYS A 205 4.92 13.74 0.45
N GLY A 206 3.63 14.03 0.63
CA GLY A 206 3.15 15.19 1.38
C GLY A 206 3.63 15.15 2.82
N LEU A 207 3.44 14.01 3.49
CA LEU A 207 3.88 13.79 4.88
C LEU A 207 5.40 13.80 5.01
N LYS A 208 6.14 13.21 4.05
CA LYS A 208 7.62 13.26 4.04
C LYS A 208 8.14 14.70 4.03
N HIS A 209 7.49 15.60 3.31
CA HIS A 209 7.86 17.02 3.29
C HIS A 209 7.23 17.82 4.42
N GLY A 210 6.50 17.18 5.34
CA GLY A 210 5.86 17.81 6.48
C GLY A 210 4.74 18.77 6.09
N ARG A 211 3.99 18.42 5.03
CA ARG A 211 2.84 19.18 4.56
C ARG A 211 1.56 18.58 5.13
N PRO A 212 0.72 19.36 5.83
CA PRO A 212 -0.63 18.93 6.15
C PRO A 212 -1.38 18.51 4.88
N THR A 213 -2.11 17.40 4.95
CA THR A 213 -2.64 16.72 3.76
C THR A 213 -4.17 16.58 3.81
N ILE A 214 -4.85 17.14 2.80
CA ILE A 214 -6.30 17.02 2.59
C ILE A 214 -6.55 15.88 1.61
N VAL A 215 -7.40 14.93 1.99
CA VAL A 215 -7.75 13.79 1.14
C VAL A 215 -9.19 13.87 0.66
N VAL A 216 -9.38 13.82 -0.65
CA VAL A 216 -10.69 13.79 -1.33
C VAL A 216 -10.86 12.42 -2.01
N PRO A 217 -11.35 11.40 -1.32
CA PRO A 217 -11.39 10.05 -1.85
C PRO A 217 -12.49 9.86 -2.92
N PHE A 218 -12.13 9.11 -3.94
CA PHE A 218 -12.98 8.65 -5.03
C PHE A 218 -13.31 7.16 -4.88
N PHE A 219 -12.32 6.30 -4.63
CA PHE A 219 -12.50 4.84 -4.51
C PHE A 219 -11.29 4.14 -3.85
N GLY A 220 -11.39 2.82 -3.68
CA GLY A 220 -10.28 1.98 -3.23
C GLY A 220 -9.85 2.29 -1.80
N ASP A 221 -8.54 2.39 -1.56
CA ASP A 221 -7.96 2.63 -0.24
C ASP A 221 -7.78 4.11 0.11
N GLN A 222 -8.22 5.02 -0.76
CA GLN A 222 -8.04 6.46 -0.60
C GLN A 222 -8.66 7.01 0.68
N GLN A 223 -9.87 6.54 1.01
CA GLN A 223 -10.57 6.93 2.25
C GLN A 223 -9.77 6.50 3.48
N PHE A 224 -9.18 5.30 3.46
CA PHE A 224 -8.36 4.81 4.56
C PHE A 224 -7.13 5.69 4.77
N TRP A 225 -6.42 6.09 3.72
CA TRP A 225 -5.29 7.01 3.86
C TRP A 225 -5.70 8.36 4.45
N GLY A 226 -6.83 8.91 4.01
CA GLY A 226 -7.40 10.12 4.59
C GLY A 226 -7.73 9.98 6.07
N ASP A 227 -8.35 8.87 6.47
CA ASP A 227 -8.67 8.58 7.86
C ASP A 227 -7.39 8.45 8.72
N MET A 228 -6.33 7.84 8.20
CA MET A 228 -5.05 7.68 8.93
C MET A 228 -4.33 9.02 9.09
N VAL A 229 -4.33 9.87 8.05
CA VAL A 229 -3.79 11.24 8.11
C VAL A 229 -4.55 12.08 9.14
N ALA A 230 -5.88 11.99 9.13
CA ALA A 230 -6.74 12.70 10.07
C ALA A 230 -6.52 12.23 11.52
N ALA A 231 -6.43 10.91 11.74
CA ALA A 231 -6.16 10.34 13.05
C ALA A 231 -4.80 10.76 13.62
N ALA A 232 -3.81 11.00 12.76
CA ALA A 232 -2.51 11.53 13.14
C ALA A 232 -2.47 13.05 13.36
N GLY A 233 -3.58 13.77 13.10
CA GLY A 233 -3.66 15.23 13.18
C GLY A 233 -2.91 15.97 12.06
N ALA A 234 -2.29 15.25 11.11
CA ALA A 234 -1.56 15.82 9.99
C ALA A 234 -2.48 16.25 8.82
N GLY A 235 -3.80 16.20 9.00
CA GLY A 235 -4.78 16.66 8.03
C GLY A 235 -6.20 16.61 8.60
N PRO A 236 -7.18 17.20 7.90
CA PRO A 236 -8.57 17.16 8.30
C PRO A 236 -9.19 15.79 7.99
N PRO A 237 -10.38 15.48 8.54
CA PRO A 237 -11.17 14.35 8.07
C PRO A 237 -11.36 14.39 6.55
N PRO A 238 -11.21 13.26 5.84
CA PRO A 238 -11.36 13.22 4.39
C PRO A 238 -12.76 13.63 3.93
N ILE A 239 -12.83 14.26 2.76
CA ILE A 239 -14.10 14.69 2.14
C ILE A 239 -14.37 13.80 0.92
N PRO A 240 -15.25 12.79 1.01
CA PRO A 240 -15.60 11.97 -0.15
C PRO A 240 -16.03 12.87 -1.32
N TYR A 241 -15.54 12.59 -2.52
CA TYR A 241 -15.74 13.43 -3.71
C TYR A 241 -17.23 13.77 -3.94
N ARG A 242 -18.13 12.81 -3.73
CA ARG A 242 -19.59 12.99 -3.85
C ARG A 242 -20.18 14.05 -2.91
N SER A 243 -19.45 14.40 -1.86
CA SER A 243 -19.86 15.33 -0.82
C SER A 243 -19.04 16.63 -0.81
N LEU A 244 -18.17 16.80 -1.80
CA LEU A 244 -17.28 17.95 -1.97
C LEU A 244 -18.10 19.22 -2.16
N SER A 245 -17.79 20.24 -1.36
CA SER A 245 -18.41 21.55 -1.43
C SER A 245 -17.39 22.64 -1.11
N PRO A 246 -17.60 23.88 -1.55
CA PRO A 246 -16.70 24.99 -1.27
C PRO A 246 -16.47 25.19 0.23
N SER A 247 -17.54 25.14 1.03
CA SER A 247 -17.50 25.32 2.48
C SER A 247 -16.63 24.27 3.20
N LYS A 248 -16.86 22.99 2.94
CA LYS A 248 -16.08 21.90 3.55
C LYS A 248 -14.61 21.97 3.16
N LEU A 249 -14.34 22.34 1.91
CA LEU A 249 -12.99 22.47 1.40
C LEU A 249 -12.27 23.67 2.04
N ALA A 250 -12.95 24.81 2.17
CA ALA A 250 -12.45 25.98 2.87
C ALA A 250 -12.14 25.69 4.34
N GLU A 251 -13.00 24.94 5.03
CA GLU A 251 -12.76 24.46 6.40
C GLU A 251 -11.53 23.55 6.50
N SER A 252 -11.38 22.62 5.55
CA SER A 252 -10.23 21.71 5.47
C SER A 252 -8.92 22.44 5.20
N ILE A 253 -8.93 23.44 4.30
CA ILE A 253 -7.79 24.33 4.05
C ILE A 253 -7.43 25.09 5.34
N LYS A 254 -8.42 25.71 6.00
CA LYS A 254 -8.21 26.42 7.27
C LYS A 254 -7.64 25.50 8.35
N PHE A 255 -8.07 24.23 8.42
CA PHE A 255 -7.49 23.24 9.33
C PHE A 255 -6.00 23.03 9.06
N CYS A 256 -5.61 22.81 7.80
CA CYS A 256 -4.21 22.61 7.43
C CYS A 256 -3.30 23.82 7.72
N LEU A 257 -3.87 25.03 7.78
CA LEU A 257 -3.13 26.24 8.12
C LEU A 257 -2.95 26.45 9.63
N LYS A 258 -3.63 25.66 10.47
CA LYS A 258 -3.43 25.72 11.93
C LYS A 258 -2.04 25.23 12.31
N LEU A 259 -1.48 25.83 13.36
CA LEU A 259 -0.16 25.49 13.86
C LEU A 259 -0.06 24.02 14.29
N GLU A 260 -1.13 23.48 14.90
CA GLU A 260 -1.17 22.10 15.38
C GLU A 260 -1.04 21.10 14.24
N ALA A 261 -1.74 21.33 13.12
CA ALA A 261 -1.68 20.47 11.94
C ALA A 261 -0.29 20.52 11.29
N GLN A 262 0.30 21.73 11.22
CA GLN A 262 1.66 21.92 10.70
C GLN A 262 2.70 21.22 11.58
N ILE A 263 2.61 21.34 12.90
CA ILE A 263 3.49 20.64 13.84
C ILE A 263 3.35 19.12 13.69
N ALA A 264 2.12 18.59 13.66
CA ALA A 264 1.89 17.16 13.49
C ALA A 264 2.51 16.61 12.20
N ALA A 265 2.33 17.33 11.07
CA ALA A 265 2.94 16.94 9.81
C ALA A 265 4.48 17.02 9.84
N GLN A 266 5.05 18.05 10.49
CA GLN A 266 6.50 18.18 10.64
C GLN A 266 7.10 17.11 11.55
N ASP A 267 6.43 16.74 12.64
CA ASP A 267 6.86 15.67 13.55
C ASP A 267 6.87 14.31 12.84
N MET A 268 5.85 14.06 12.03
CA MET A 268 5.79 12.89 11.19
C MET A 268 6.92 12.88 10.15
N SER A 269 7.15 13.97 9.44
CA SER A 269 8.27 14.14 8.51
C SER A 269 9.62 13.83 9.17
N ARG A 270 9.86 14.39 10.37
CA ARG A 270 11.10 14.15 11.15
C ARG A 270 11.27 12.69 11.55
N THR A 271 10.17 11.99 11.82
CA THR A 271 10.19 10.56 12.14
C THR A 271 10.47 9.73 10.88
N MET A 272 9.77 10.01 9.79
CA MET A 272 9.97 9.37 8.49
C MET A 272 11.39 9.55 7.95
N ALA A 273 12.04 10.69 8.23
CA ALA A 273 13.42 10.94 7.84
C ALA A 273 14.44 10.00 8.49
N ARG A 274 14.08 9.31 9.59
CA ARG A 274 14.90 8.31 10.27
C ARG A 274 14.62 6.88 9.79
N GLU A 275 13.62 6.70 8.93
CA GLU A 275 13.23 5.40 8.40
C GLU A 275 14.04 5.09 7.14
N ASN A 276 14.44 3.83 6.98
CA ASN A 276 14.97 3.31 5.73
C ASN A 276 14.06 2.19 5.22
N GLY A 277 12.98 2.57 4.54
CA GLY A 277 11.93 1.65 4.08
C GLY A 277 12.48 0.49 3.25
N VAL A 278 13.34 0.80 2.27
CA VAL A 278 13.91 -0.21 1.35
C VAL A 278 14.83 -1.17 2.11
N GLU A 279 15.75 -0.68 2.94
CA GLU A 279 16.63 -1.54 3.72
C GLU A 279 15.85 -2.41 4.71
N ASN A 280 14.85 -1.84 5.38
CA ASN A 280 13.99 -2.58 6.30
C ASN A 280 13.17 -3.66 5.57
N ALA A 281 12.70 -3.39 4.34
CA ALA A 281 12.00 -4.38 3.53
C ALA A 281 12.93 -5.53 3.10
N VAL A 282 14.15 -5.21 2.69
CA VAL A 282 15.19 -6.23 2.39
C VAL A 282 15.49 -7.07 3.63
N ARG A 283 15.59 -6.44 4.81
CA ARG A 283 15.77 -7.15 6.08
C ARG A 283 14.59 -8.07 6.41
N SER A 284 13.36 -7.58 6.24
CA SER A 284 12.13 -8.37 6.43
C SER A 284 12.09 -9.59 5.49
N PHE A 285 12.42 -9.39 4.21
CA PHE A 285 12.53 -10.48 3.24
C PHE A 285 13.55 -11.53 3.67
N HIS A 286 14.77 -11.13 4.02
CA HIS A 286 15.82 -12.07 4.42
C HIS A 286 15.54 -12.77 5.76
N ALA A 287 14.84 -12.11 6.69
CA ALA A 287 14.44 -12.72 7.97
C ALA A 287 13.45 -13.88 7.78
N ASN A 288 12.69 -13.86 6.69
CA ASN A 288 11.69 -14.88 6.36
C ASN A 288 12.18 -15.91 5.33
N LEU A 289 13.43 -15.80 4.86
CA LEU A 289 14.02 -16.73 3.91
C LEU A 289 14.79 -17.84 4.64
N PRO A 290 14.61 -19.14 4.32
CA PRO A 290 15.32 -20.24 4.98
C PRO A 290 16.77 -20.37 4.47
N LEU A 291 17.60 -19.37 4.77
CA LEU A 291 18.96 -19.23 4.24
C LEU A 291 19.88 -20.43 4.51
N SER A 292 19.61 -21.24 5.55
CA SER A 292 20.39 -22.44 5.85
C SER A 292 20.05 -23.64 4.94
N SER A 293 18.83 -23.72 4.41
CA SER A 293 18.42 -24.82 3.54
C SER A 293 18.75 -24.57 2.08
N LEU A 294 18.77 -23.31 1.64
CA LEU A 294 18.92 -22.91 0.24
C LEU A 294 20.26 -23.27 -0.45
N PRO A 295 21.44 -23.14 0.18
CA PRO A 295 22.70 -23.28 -0.56
C PRO A 295 23.02 -24.72 -0.97
N CYS A 296 23.71 -24.85 -2.09
CA CYS A 296 24.40 -26.07 -2.50
C CYS A 296 25.60 -26.35 -1.57
N ASP A 297 25.84 -27.62 -1.26
CA ASP A 297 26.89 -28.02 -0.31
C ASP A 297 28.31 -27.90 -0.91
N ILE A 298 28.41 -27.84 -2.25
CA ILE A 298 29.68 -27.75 -2.99
C ILE A 298 29.94 -26.33 -3.49
N LEU A 299 28.92 -25.71 -4.09
CA LEU A 299 28.96 -24.35 -4.64
C LEU A 299 28.06 -23.46 -3.80
N SER A 300 28.56 -22.99 -2.65
CA SER A 300 27.77 -22.28 -1.65
C SER A 300 27.19 -20.93 -2.13
N ASP A 301 27.71 -20.39 -3.24
CA ASP A 301 27.18 -19.21 -3.94
C ASP A 301 25.94 -19.52 -4.79
N ARG A 302 25.54 -20.79 -4.90
CA ARG A 302 24.44 -21.25 -5.75
C ARG A 302 23.34 -21.93 -4.94
N PRO A 303 22.06 -21.76 -5.31
CA PRO A 303 20.97 -22.49 -4.68
C PRO A 303 21.04 -23.99 -5.04
N ALA A 304 20.67 -24.83 -4.08
CA ALA A 304 20.45 -26.24 -4.28
C ALA A 304 19.18 -26.47 -5.11
N VAL A 305 19.30 -27.32 -6.13
CA VAL A 305 18.21 -27.72 -7.03
C VAL A 305 17.99 -29.22 -6.96
N PHE A 306 19.06 -29.98 -6.73
CA PHE A 306 19.04 -31.42 -6.62
C PHE A 306 19.59 -31.87 -5.27
N GLN A 307 19.19 -33.07 -4.86
CA GLN A 307 19.81 -33.79 -3.76
C GLN A 307 20.32 -35.15 -4.27
N TYR A 308 21.51 -35.52 -3.82
CA TYR A 308 22.15 -36.80 -4.11
C TYR A 308 22.33 -37.58 -2.82
N ARG A 309 21.72 -38.77 -2.75
CA ARG A 309 21.81 -39.63 -1.57
C ARG A 309 22.83 -40.75 -1.81
N TYR A 310 23.86 -40.80 -0.96
CA TYR A 310 24.87 -41.87 -0.97
C TYR A 310 25.09 -42.41 0.43
N LYS A 311 24.75 -43.69 0.64
CA LYS A 311 24.72 -44.32 1.96
C LYS A 311 23.88 -43.47 2.93
N SER A 312 24.44 -43.03 4.05
CA SER A 312 23.78 -42.18 5.05
C SER A 312 23.90 -40.68 4.79
N ARG A 313 24.56 -40.25 3.71
CA ARG A 313 24.77 -38.82 3.40
C ARG A 313 23.80 -38.36 2.32
N CYS A 314 23.25 -37.16 2.52
CA CYS A 314 22.54 -36.40 1.51
C CYS A 314 23.40 -35.19 1.16
N ILE A 315 23.63 -34.96 -0.13
CA ILE A 315 24.41 -33.83 -0.64
C ILE A 315 23.48 -32.98 -1.50
N LYS A 316 23.34 -31.71 -1.16
CA LYS A 316 22.60 -30.72 -1.93
C LYS A 316 23.48 -30.19 -3.05
N LEU A 317 22.96 -30.20 -4.27
CA LEU A 317 23.67 -29.83 -5.48
C LEU A 317 22.92 -28.73 -6.20
N SER A 318 23.65 -27.71 -6.66
CA SER A 318 23.10 -26.72 -7.58
C SER A 318 22.90 -27.33 -8.97
N GLY A 319 22.14 -26.65 -9.83
CA GLY A 319 21.97 -27.09 -11.23
C GLY A 319 23.33 -27.29 -11.94
N VAL A 320 24.28 -26.39 -11.72
CA VAL A 320 25.65 -26.49 -12.27
C VAL A 320 26.40 -27.69 -11.72
N ALA A 321 26.41 -27.89 -10.40
CA ALA A 321 27.10 -29.02 -9.78
C ALA A 321 26.48 -30.36 -10.20
N GLY A 322 25.15 -30.43 -10.31
CA GLY A 322 24.42 -31.57 -10.84
C GLY A 322 24.82 -31.89 -12.28
N GLN A 323 24.85 -30.89 -13.16
CA GLN A 323 25.19 -31.06 -14.57
C GLN A 323 26.62 -31.59 -14.76
N VAL A 324 27.61 -31.05 -14.04
CA VAL A 324 29.00 -31.51 -14.10
C VAL A 324 29.12 -32.99 -13.72
N LEU A 325 28.37 -33.45 -12.71
CA LEU A 325 28.39 -34.85 -12.30
C LEU A 325 27.76 -35.79 -13.33
N LEU A 326 26.75 -35.33 -14.07
CA LEU A 326 26.12 -36.06 -15.16
C LEU A 326 27.07 -36.18 -16.36
N ASP A 327 27.67 -35.07 -16.79
CA ASP A 327 28.54 -35.01 -17.99
C ASP A 327 29.80 -35.87 -17.82
N HIS A 328 30.35 -35.93 -16.61
CA HIS A 328 31.51 -36.77 -16.30
C HIS A 328 31.14 -38.19 -15.84
N LEU A 329 29.88 -38.62 -16.02
CA LEU A 329 29.35 -39.96 -15.70
C LEU A 329 29.65 -40.40 -14.25
N ARG A 330 29.78 -39.45 -13.32
CA ARG A 330 30.06 -39.73 -11.90
C ARG A 330 28.79 -40.12 -11.16
N VAL A 331 27.63 -39.63 -11.61
CA VAL A 331 26.31 -39.94 -11.09
C VAL A 331 25.36 -40.13 -12.26
N GLY A 332 24.49 -41.15 -12.21
CA GLY A 332 23.43 -41.31 -13.21
C GLY A 332 22.23 -40.42 -12.87
N ALA A 333 21.54 -39.89 -13.88
CA ALA A 333 20.39 -38.98 -13.71
C ALA A 333 19.32 -39.50 -12.74
N LYS A 334 19.07 -40.81 -12.73
CA LYS A 334 18.10 -41.46 -11.81
C LYS A 334 18.48 -41.40 -10.32
N LYS A 335 19.67 -40.92 -9.98
CA LYS A 335 20.14 -40.78 -8.59
C LYS A 335 20.11 -39.34 -8.09
N LEU A 336 19.70 -38.38 -8.93
CA LEU A 336 19.49 -37.00 -8.56
C LEU A 336 17.99 -36.76 -8.39
N ASP A 337 17.57 -36.52 -7.15
CA ASP A 337 16.20 -36.14 -6.85
C ASP A 337 16.11 -34.62 -6.81
N LEU A 338 14.95 -34.05 -7.13
CA LEU A 338 14.72 -32.62 -6.91
C LEU A 338 14.80 -32.31 -5.41
N TYR A 339 15.50 -31.24 -5.08
CA TYR A 339 15.60 -30.76 -3.71
C TYR A 339 14.51 -29.70 -3.47
N SER A 340 13.59 -30.01 -2.56
CA SER A 340 12.64 -29.02 -2.04
C SER A 340 13.24 -28.34 -0.82
N SER A 341 13.61 -27.07 -0.94
CA SER A 341 14.18 -26.28 0.17
C SER A 341 13.17 -25.95 1.26
N PHE A 342 11.88 -25.96 0.89
CA PHE A 342 10.73 -25.74 1.77
C PHE A 342 9.51 -26.39 1.11
N GLU A 343 8.92 -27.37 1.78
CA GLU A 343 7.69 -27.99 1.33
C GLU A 343 6.55 -27.49 2.21
N THR A 344 5.61 -26.76 1.60
CA THR A 344 4.42 -26.29 2.30
C THR A 344 3.32 -27.32 2.13
N THR A 345 3.10 -28.14 3.15
CA THR A 345 1.91 -28.99 3.19
C THR A 345 0.72 -28.14 3.64
N ILE A 346 -0.29 -28.02 2.79
CA ILE A 346 -1.57 -27.42 3.16
C ILE A 346 -2.38 -28.48 3.92
N ASP A 347 -2.00 -28.74 5.17
CA ASP A 347 -2.80 -29.59 6.04
C ASP A 347 -4.00 -28.78 6.53
N ASN A 348 -5.21 -29.27 6.22
CA ASN A 348 -6.46 -28.68 6.68
C ASN A 348 -7.03 -29.49 7.85
N PRO A 349 -6.59 -29.26 9.10
CA PRO A 349 -7.16 -29.94 10.26
C PRO A 349 -8.62 -29.48 10.41
N ARG A 350 -9.56 -30.38 10.11
CA ARG A 350 -10.98 -30.17 10.39
C ARG A 350 -11.23 -30.48 11.85
N TRP A 351 -11.40 -29.44 12.65
CA TRP A 351 -11.41 -29.52 14.11
C TRP A 351 -12.68 -30.20 14.67
N ASP A 352 -13.76 -30.27 13.87
CA ASP A 352 -15.02 -30.87 14.28
C ASP A 352 -15.91 -31.36 13.09
N PRO A 353 -16.91 -32.23 13.35
CA PRO A 353 -17.80 -32.76 12.31
C PRO A 353 -18.65 -31.71 11.59
N VAL A 354 -18.96 -30.57 12.22
CA VAL A 354 -19.80 -29.51 11.64
C VAL A 354 -18.99 -28.71 10.62
N THR A 355 -17.77 -28.30 10.96
CA THR A 355 -16.87 -27.63 10.02
C THR A 355 -16.47 -28.57 8.87
N GLY A 356 -16.26 -29.86 9.16
CA GLY A 356 -16.00 -30.87 8.14
C GLY A 356 -17.17 -31.09 7.17
N ALA A 357 -18.41 -31.13 7.66
CA ALA A 357 -19.60 -31.29 6.83
C ALA A 357 -19.92 -30.04 5.99
N ALA A 358 -19.75 -28.84 6.57
CA ALA A 358 -19.96 -27.58 5.86
C ALA A 358 -18.94 -27.36 4.73
N SER A 359 -17.65 -27.67 4.98
CA SER A 359 -16.60 -27.61 3.95
C SER A 359 -16.87 -28.59 2.81
N ALA A 360 -17.24 -29.84 3.12
CA ALA A 360 -17.58 -30.84 2.10
C ALA A 360 -18.78 -30.45 1.22
N ALA A 361 -19.73 -29.68 1.76
CA ALA A 361 -20.88 -29.18 1.01
C ALA A 361 -20.55 -27.97 0.12
N MET A 362 -19.50 -27.20 0.45
CA MET A 362 -19.11 -25.99 -0.28
C MET A 362 -18.04 -26.21 -1.35
N GLY A 363 -17.43 -27.41 -1.41
CA GLY A 363 -16.41 -27.76 -2.41
C GLY A 363 -15.00 -27.46 -1.95
#